data_AF-A0AAW2Q0X4-F1
#
_entry.id   AF-A0AAW2Q0X4-F1
#
_cell.length_a   1.000
_cell.length_b   1.000
_cell.length_c   1.000
_cell.angle_alpha   90.00
_cell.angle_beta   90.00
_cell.angle_gamma   90.00
#
_symmetry.space_group_name_H-M   'P 1'
#
loop_
_entity.id
_entity.type
_entity.pdbx_description
1 polymer ?
#
loop_
_entity_poly.entity_id
_entity_poly.type
_entity_poly.pdbx_seq_one_letter_code
_entity_poly.pdbx_strand_id
1 'polypeptide(L)'
;MENSVIRDGEAWKHFDQTYPSFAIEPRNVRLALSTDGFNPHNQGSRPYSCWPVIVTPYNLPPWMCMDRPYMFLTLLVPGPKSPGRSLDVYLQPLIDELNILWNVGVETYDVSKKQNFQMKAALMWTISDFPAYGMLSGWSTHGKTKDNVKARLDLQDICKRRNLELKEMNGKYLKPKASYTLSKDERAIVLKWIKDLRLPDGYASNLGRSVNLDDFSMYGMKSHDCHVFMEKLLPIAFRDLLPESVWNALTELSLFFRDLCSIVLLESNVKTLEENIIVTLCKLEKIFPPSFFDSMEHLPIHLAYEARCGGPIQYRWMYPFERRYDAEKYAELPDLTPKALGVMRDKEFASWFFNYVENPTNGVTETDIRLFSRGFSSIVKRWNGYFVNGYRFHTLEYGETNSTMNSGVCISGVTMMMPA
;
A
#
# COMPACT_ATOMS: atom_id res chain seq x y z
N MET A 1 10.97 -6.30 -24.01
CA MET A 1 11.24 -5.95 -22.60
C MET A 1 10.41 -6.89 -21.77
N GLU A 2 11.02 -7.82 -21.03
CA GLU A 2 10.29 -8.64 -20.05
C GLU A 2 9.86 -7.70 -18.92
N ASN A 3 8.54 -7.57 -18.75
CA ASN A 3 7.94 -6.79 -17.67
C ASN A 3 8.42 -7.36 -16.34
N SER A 4 9.08 -6.57 -15.49
CA SER A 4 9.44 -7.03 -14.15
C SER A 4 8.16 -7.33 -13.37
N VAL A 5 7.89 -8.60 -13.11
CA VAL A 5 6.76 -9.05 -12.29
C VAL A 5 7.20 -9.03 -10.83
N ILE A 6 6.28 -9.01 -9.87
CA ILE A 6 6.60 -9.12 -8.42
C ILE A 6 7.50 -10.35 -8.13
N ARG A 7 7.40 -11.37 -8.99
CA ARG A 7 8.25 -12.55 -9.02
C ARG A 7 9.74 -12.30 -9.28
N ASP A 8 10.09 -11.20 -9.95
CA ASP A 8 11.48 -10.85 -10.26
C ASP A 8 12.15 -10.05 -9.14
N GLY A 9 11.40 -9.70 -8.09
CA GLY A 9 11.88 -8.99 -6.92
C GLY A 9 12.79 -9.85 -6.02
N GLU A 10 13.77 -9.22 -5.39
CA GLU A 10 14.73 -9.89 -4.51
C GLU A 10 14.05 -10.59 -3.31
N ALA A 11 12.95 -10.05 -2.79
CA ALA A 11 12.18 -10.71 -1.71
C ALA A 11 11.56 -12.04 -2.17
N TRP A 12 11.08 -12.11 -3.42
CA TRP A 12 10.59 -13.36 -4.01
C TRP A 12 11.73 -14.36 -4.20
N LYS A 13 12.86 -13.91 -4.77
CA LYS A 13 14.05 -14.75 -4.95
C LYS A 13 14.58 -15.27 -3.61
N HIS A 14 14.64 -14.40 -2.60
CA HIS A 14 15.07 -14.76 -1.25
C HIS A 14 14.11 -15.76 -0.60
N PHE A 15 12.80 -15.56 -0.72
CA PHE A 15 11.80 -16.52 -0.25
C PHE A 15 11.96 -17.87 -0.94
N ASP A 16 12.16 -17.89 -2.25
CA ASP A 16 12.36 -19.12 -3.02
C ASP A 16 13.65 -19.86 -2.65
N GLN A 17 14.72 -19.12 -2.35
CA GLN A 17 15.98 -19.66 -1.82
C GLN A 17 15.81 -20.21 -0.40
N THR A 18 14.98 -19.57 0.43
CA THR A 18 14.76 -19.93 1.83
C THR A 18 13.82 -21.15 1.96
N TYR A 19 12.83 -21.25 1.06
CA TYR A 19 11.86 -22.35 1.03
C TYR A 19 11.85 -23.07 -0.34
N PRO A 20 12.94 -23.78 -0.72
CA PRO A 20 13.02 -24.44 -2.02
C PRO A 20 11.92 -25.48 -2.25
N SER A 21 11.47 -26.15 -1.18
CA SER A 21 10.38 -27.13 -1.23
C SER A 21 9.02 -26.51 -1.53
N PHE A 22 8.83 -25.24 -1.21
CA PHE A 22 7.65 -24.48 -1.65
C PHE A 22 7.82 -23.99 -3.09
N ALA A 23 9.01 -23.47 -3.42
CA ALA A 23 9.29 -22.85 -4.72
C ALA A 23 9.33 -23.85 -5.88
N ILE A 24 9.75 -25.09 -5.62
CA ILE A 24 9.81 -26.17 -6.64
C ILE A 24 8.44 -26.48 -7.25
N GLU A 25 7.36 -26.22 -6.51
CA GLU A 25 5.99 -26.35 -7.00
C GLU A 25 5.48 -24.97 -7.46
N PRO A 26 5.55 -24.64 -8.77
CA PRO A 26 5.20 -23.32 -9.29
C PRO A 26 3.72 -22.95 -9.11
N ARG A 27 2.88 -23.93 -8.76
CA ARG A 27 1.44 -23.76 -8.55
C ARG A 27 1.09 -23.37 -7.11
N ASN A 28 2.07 -23.33 -6.21
CA ASN A 28 1.89 -22.79 -4.87
C ASN A 28 1.65 -21.28 -4.91
N VAL A 29 0.72 -20.80 -4.07
CA VAL A 29 0.18 -19.44 -4.13
C VAL A 29 0.87 -18.52 -3.13
N ARG A 30 1.30 -17.35 -3.57
CA ARG A 30 1.81 -16.26 -2.76
C ARG A 30 0.72 -15.22 -2.64
N LEU A 31 0.37 -14.89 -1.41
CA LEU A 31 -0.77 -14.05 -1.07
C LEU A 31 -0.27 -12.70 -0.57
N ALA A 32 -1.04 -11.66 -0.90
CA ALA A 32 -1.05 -10.40 -0.20
C ALA A 32 -2.28 -10.31 0.68
N LEU A 33 -2.15 -9.60 1.80
CA LEU A 33 -3.29 -9.23 2.63
C LEU A 33 -3.34 -7.71 2.73
N SER A 34 -4.49 -7.11 2.47
CA SER A 34 -4.72 -5.69 2.68
C SER A 34 -5.90 -5.43 3.61
N THR A 35 -5.80 -4.37 4.39
CA THR A 35 -6.92 -3.91 5.22
C THR A 35 -6.80 -2.42 5.46
N ASP A 36 -7.95 -1.76 5.62
CA ASP A 36 -8.03 -0.35 6.02
C ASP A 36 -9.39 -0.06 6.68
N GLY A 37 -9.47 1.01 7.46
CA GLY A 37 -10.68 1.49 8.08
C GLY A 37 -11.54 2.30 7.11
N PHE A 38 -12.72 1.78 6.79
CA PHE A 38 -13.70 2.43 5.93
C PHE A 38 -14.95 2.88 6.71
N ASN A 39 -15.53 4.02 6.35
CA ASN A 39 -16.84 4.44 6.88
C ASN A 39 -17.93 4.22 5.81
N PRO A 40 -18.82 3.23 5.98
CA PRO A 40 -19.91 2.95 5.04
C PRO A 40 -21.03 3.99 5.12
N HIS A 41 -21.04 4.82 6.16
CA HIS A 41 -22.00 5.89 6.34
C HIS A 41 -21.35 7.24 5.99
N ASN A 42 -22.04 8.08 5.24
CA ASN A 42 -21.48 9.35 4.78
C ASN A 42 -20.89 10.21 5.94
N GLN A 43 -19.70 10.81 5.74
CA GLN A 43 -18.95 11.77 6.61
C GLN A 43 -19.71 12.82 7.48
N GLY A 44 -21.04 12.90 7.46
CA GLY A 44 -21.84 13.71 8.38
C GLY A 44 -22.48 12.93 9.55
N SER A 45 -22.40 11.60 9.58
CA SER A 45 -22.90 10.79 10.70
C SER A 45 -21.79 10.42 11.70
N ARG A 46 -22.20 9.93 12.88
CA ARG A 46 -21.33 9.50 14.00
C ARG A 46 -20.10 8.72 13.49
N PRO A 47 -18.92 8.88 14.13
CA PRO A 47 -17.70 8.18 13.71
C PRO A 47 -17.95 6.67 13.65
N TYR A 48 -17.82 6.11 12.45
CA TYR A 48 -18.00 4.69 12.16
C TYR A 48 -16.80 4.21 11.32
N SER A 49 -16.20 3.09 11.70
CA SER A 49 -15.09 2.47 11.01
C SER A 49 -15.32 0.96 10.97
N CYS A 50 -15.56 0.39 9.79
CA CYS A 50 -15.48 -1.05 9.52
C CYS A 50 -14.20 -1.36 8.74
N TRP A 51 -13.67 -2.57 8.89
CA TRP A 51 -12.38 -2.94 8.31
C TRP A 51 -12.53 -4.16 7.42
N PRO A 52 -12.60 -4.01 6.08
CA PRO A 52 -12.45 -5.13 5.17
C PRO A 52 -11.02 -5.68 5.25
N VAL A 53 -10.88 -7.01 5.32
CA VAL A 53 -9.62 -7.71 5.09
C VAL A 53 -9.73 -8.37 3.73
N ILE A 54 -8.85 -7.97 2.83
CA ILE A 54 -8.82 -8.42 1.45
C ILE A 54 -7.57 -9.25 1.24
N VAL A 55 -7.69 -10.42 0.63
CA VAL A 55 -6.57 -11.26 0.25
C VAL A 55 -6.46 -11.31 -1.27
N THR A 56 -5.25 -11.17 -1.78
CA THR A 56 -4.98 -11.10 -3.22
C THR A 56 -3.87 -12.09 -3.61
N PRO A 57 -4.06 -12.93 -4.65
CA PRO A 57 -3.03 -13.84 -5.14
C PRO A 57 -2.06 -13.11 -6.07
N TYR A 58 -0.79 -13.05 -5.66
CA TYR A 58 0.27 -12.31 -6.36
C TYR A 58 1.04 -13.15 -7.38
N ASN A 59 0.65 -14.42 -7.56
CA ASN A 59 1.09 -15.22 -8.70
C ASN A 59 0.56 -14.66 -10.02
N LEU A 60 -0.50 -13.85 -9.97
CA LEU A 60 -1.02 -13.16 -11.12
C LEU A 60 -0.18 -11.91 -11.40
N PRO A 61 -0.09 -11.47 -12.66
CA PRO A 61 0.60 -10.22 -12.97
C PRO A 61 0.02 -9.02 -12.19
N PRO A 62 0.82 -7.97 -11.93
CA PRO A 62 0.47 -6.85 -11.02
C PRO A 62 -0.88 -6.18 -11.33
N TRP A 63 -1.22 -6.17 -12.61
CA TRP A 63 -2.42 -5.55 -13.12
C TRP A 63 -3.68 -6.39 -12.98
N MET A 64 -3.54 -7.71 -12.85
CA MET A 64 -4.64 -8.66 -12.73
C MET A 64 -4.90 -8.95 -11.27
N CYS A 65 -3.87 -9.01 -10.43
CA CYS A 65 -4.05 -9.23 -9.01
C CYS A 65 -4.85 -8.09 -8.35
N MET A 66 -4.79 -6.85 -8.87
CA MET A 66 -5.55 -5.72 -8.33
C MET A 66 -6.96 -5.57 -8.91
N ASP A 67 -7.38 -6.45 -9.82
CA ASP A 67 -8.74 -6.43 -10.38
C ASP A 67 -9.76 -7.08 -9.42
N ARG A 68 -10.98 -6.54 -9.40
CA ARG A 68 -12.07 -6.98 -8.50
C ARG A 68 -12.31 -8.49 -8.42
N PRO A 69 -12.24 -9.29 -9.51
CA PRO A 69 -12.44 -10.74 -9.44
C PRO A 69 -11.34 -11.51 -8.69
N TYR A 70 -10.19 -10.88 -8.47
CA TYR A 70 -9.00 -11.49 -7.86
C TYR A 70 -8.66 -10.88 -6.49
N MET A 71 -9.51 -9.98 -6.00
CA MET A 71 -9.48 -9.45 -4.64
C MET A 71 -10.56 -10.14 -3.81
N PHE A 72 -10.15 -11.00 -2.89
CA PHE A 72 -11.07 -11.75 -2.05
C PHE A 72 -11.32 -10.99 -0.75
N LEU A 73 -12.54 -10.52 -0.52
CA LEU A 73 -12.96 -10.05 0.80
C LEU A 73 -13.08 -11.27 1.73
N THR A 74 -12.04 -11.55 2.50
CA THR A 74 -11.97 -12.74 3.36
C THR A 74 -12.58 -12.53 4.73
N LEU A 75 -12.46 -11.31 5.28
CA LEU A 75 -13.08 -10.93 6.54
C LEU A 75 -13.62 -9.52 6.46
N LEU A 76 -14.67 -9.24 7.23
CA LEU A 76 -15.18 -7.90 7.44
C LEU A 76 -15.33 -7.65 8.94
N VAL A 77 -14.45 -6.81 9.49
CA VAL A 77 -14.54 -6.45 10.91
C VAL A 77 -15.61 -5.36 11.07
N PRO A 78 -16.66 -5.62 11.88
CA PRO A 78 -17.76 -4.69 12.03
C PRO A 78 -17.34 -3.44 12.80
N GLY A 79 -17.90 -2.29 12.42
CA GLY A 79 -17.77 -1.06 13.20
C GLY A 79 -18.69 -1.04 14.42
N PRO A 80 -18.83 0.10 15.13
CA PRO A 80 -18.49 1.45 14.67
C PRO A 80 -17.07 1.92 15.00
N LYS A 81 -16.30 1.18 15.80
CA LYS A 81 -14.95 1.61 16.20
C LYS A 81 -13.90 0.81 15.45
N SER A 82 -12.73 1.42 15.23
CA SER A 82 -11.56 0.70 14.75
C SER A 82 -11.23 -0.46 15.70
N PRO A 83 -10.81 -1.64 15.17
CA PRO A 83 -10.47 -2.80 15.97
C PRO A 83 -9.22 -2.57 16.84
N GLY A 84 -8.39 -1.58 16.51
CA GLY A 84 -7.23 -1.21 17.31
C GLY A 84 -6.32 -2.41 17.59
N ARG A 85 -6.10 -2.70 18.87
CA ARG A 85 -5.25 -3.83 19.31
C ARG A 85 -5.91 -5.20 19.20
N SER A 86 -7.19 -5.27 18.86
CA SER A 86 -7.94 -6.52 18.76
C SER A 86 -8.06 -7.02 17.32
N LEU A 87 -7.39 -6.38 16.36
CA LEU A 87 -7.44 -6.81 14.96
C LEU A 87 -6.93 -8.25 14.79
N ASP A 88 -5.92 -8.65 15.57
CA ASP A 88 -5.40 -10.02 15.66
C ASP A 88 -6.47 -11.06 16.00
N VAL A 89 -7.37 -10.74 16.94
CA VAL A 89 -8.50 -11.60 17.31
C VAL A 89 -9.44 -11.83 16.12
N TYR A 90 -9.70 -10.78 15.34
CA TYR A 90 -10.54 -10.89 14.14
C TYR A 90 -9.85 -11.64 12.99
N LEU A 91 -8.51 -11.58 12.91
CA LEU A 91 -7.73 -12.28 11.89
C LEU A 91 -7.53 -13.76 12.19
N GLN A 92 -7.81 -14.22 13.41
CA GLN A 92 -7.55 -15.61 13.83
C GLN A 92 -8.08 -16.67 12.84
N PRO A 93 -9.32 -16.58 12.31
CA PRO A 93 -9.81 -17.56 11.34
C PRO A 93 -8.97 -17.59 10.05
N LEU A 94 -8.55 -16.41 9.57
CA LEU A 94 -7.70 -16.30 8.38
C LEU A 94 -6.28 -16.80 8.65
N ILE A 95 -5.74 -16.52 9.84
CA ILE A 95 -4.41 -17.03 10.25
C ILE A 95 -4.43 -18.56 10.34
N ASP A 96 -5.50 -19.14 10.88
CA ASP A 96 -5.65 -20.60 10.95
C ASP A 96 -5.69 -21.23 9.55
N GLU A 97 -6.45 -20.65 8.61
CA GLU A 97 -6.46 -21.09 7.21
C GLU A 97 -5.10 -20.93 6.53
N LEU A 98 -4.40 -19.82 6.74
CA LEU A 98 -3.04 -19.61 6.22
C LEU A 98 -2.05 -20.62 6.80
N ASN A 99 -2.16 -20.96 8.09
CA ASN A 99 -1.35 -21.99 8.73
C ASN A 99 -1.64 -23.38 8.16
N ILE A 100 -2.90 -23.70 7.87
CA ILE A 100 -3.27 -24.96 7.19
C ILE A 100 -2.65 -24.98 5.78
N LEU A 101 -2.83 -23.90 5.01
CA LEU A 101 -2.30 -23.78 3.66
C LEU A 101 -0.77 -23.88 3.60
N TRP A 102 -0.07 -23.39 4.61
CA TRP A 102 1.39 -23.48 4.69
C TRP A 102 1.88 -24.86 5.13
N ASN A 103 1.36 -25.38 6.25
CA ASN A 103 1.87 -26.60 6.87
C ASN A 103 1.40 -27.85 6.13
N VAL A 104 0.09 -27.93 5.85
CA VAL A 104 -0.56 -29.10 5.24
C VAL A 104 -0.76 -28.89 3.73
N GLY A 105 -1.21 -27.70 3.33
CA GLY A 105 -1.71 -27.43 1.98
C GLY A 105 -3.11 -28.01 1.76
N VAL A 106 -3.63 -27.80 0.56
CA VAL A 106 -4.95 -28.30 0.12
C VAL A 106 -4.77 -29.06 -1.19
N GLU A 107 -5.37 -30.24 -1.30
CA GLU A 107 -5.39 -30.98 -2.56
C GLU A 107 -6.12 -30.16 -3.61
N THR A 108 -5.41 -29.79 -4.67
CA THR A 108 -5.90 -28.91 -5.73
C THR A 108 -5.68 -29.60 -7.06
N TYR A 109 -6.70 -29.53 -7.91
CA TYR A 109 -6.62 -30.10 -9.25
C TYR A 109 -6.09 -29.07 -10.25
N ASP A 110 -4.96 -29.38 -10.87
CA ASP A 110 -4.43 -28.60 -11.99
C ASP A 110 -5.08 -29.08 -13.29
N VAL A 111 -5.99 -28.27 -13.85
CA VAL A 111 -6.71 -28.58 -15.09
C VAL A 111 -5.77 -28.70 -16.30
N SER A 112 -4.64 -27.97 -16.31
CA SER A 112 -3.69 -27.98 -17.42
C SER A 112 -2.87 -29.27 -17.46
N LYS A 113 -2.37 -29.71 -16.30
CA LYS A 113 -1.59 -30.95 -16.15
C LYS A 113 -2.45 -32.18 -15.87
N LYS A 114 -3.75 -31.99 -15.64
CA LYS A 114 -4.73 -33.02 -15.32
C LYS A 114 -4.30 -33.92 -14.16
N GLN A 115 -3.73 -33.32 -13.12
CA GLN A 115 -3.26 -34.03 -11.94
C GLN A 115 -3.59 -33.25 -10.68
N ASN A 116 -3.87 -33.98 -9.60
CA ASN A 116 -3.90 -33.39 -8.28
C ASN A 116 -2.48 -33.02 -7.86
N PHE A 117 -2.37 -31.94 -7.10
CA PHE A 117 -1.16 -31.58 -6.39
C PHE A 117 -1.55 -31.00 -5.04
N GLN A 118 -0.63 -31.07 -4.09
CA GLN A 118 -0.83 -30.44 -2.80
C GLN A 118 -0.47 -28.95 -2.94
N MET A 119 -1.47 -28.10 -3.10
CA MET A 119 -1.25 -26.65 -3.18
C MET A 119 -0.99 -26.10 -1.79
N LYS A 120 0.12 -25.40 -1.64
CA LYS A 120 0.42 -24.60 -0.47
C LYS A 120 0.24 -23.12 -0.78
N ALA A 121 -0.04 -22.33 0.25
CA ALA A 121 -0.02 -20.88 0.14
C ALA A 121 0.88 -20.25 1.21
N ALA A 122 1.48 -19.12 0.86
CA ALA A 122 2.30 -18.32 1.75
C ALA A 122 1.83 -16.86 1.67
N LEU A 123 1.56 -16.24 2.82
CA LEU A 123 1.37 -14.80 2.90
C LEU A 123 2.74 -14.13 2.81
N MET A 124 2.97 -13.36 1.75
CA MET A 124 4.27 -12.73 1.50
C MET A 124 4.34 -11.28 1.96
N TRP A 125 3.24 -10.54 1.87
CA TRP A 125 3.19 -9.11 2.18
C TRP A 125 1.82 -8.71 2.70
N THR A 126 1.85 -7.75 3.61
CA THR A 126 0.67 -7.01 4.03
C THR A 126 0.70 -5.61 3.40
N ILE A 127 -0.38 -5.21 2.76
CA ILE A 127 -0.54 -3.90 2.12
C ILE A 127 -1.50 -3.10 2.97
N SER A 128 -0.97 -2.11 3.66
CA SER A 128 -1.75 -1.37 4.63
C SER A 128 -1.26 0.06 4.60
N ASP A 129 -2.17 1.02 4.82
CA ASP A 129 -1.74 2.35 5.19
C ASP A 129 -0.99 2.30 6.53
N PHE A 130 -0.31 3.37 6.91
CA PHE A 130 0.45 3.37 8.16
C PHE A 130 -0.44 2.88 9.31
N PRO A 131 -1.56 3.53 9.70
CA PRO A 131 -2.50 3.06 10.73
C PRO A 131 -2.89 1.58 10.68
N ALA A 132 -3.28 1.06 9.52
CA ALA A 132 -3.67 -0.31 9.30
C ALA A 132 -2.50 -1.28 9.50
N TYR A 133 -1.31 -0.92 9.04
CA TYR A 133 -0.10 -1.75 9.16
C TYR A 133 0.22 -2.02 10.62
N GLY A 134 0.05 -1.02 11.47
CA GLY A 134 0.29 -1.15 12.90
C GLY A 134 -0.79 -1.86 13.70
N MET A 135 -1.98 -2.04 13.12
CA MET A 135 -2.99 -2.94 13.66
C MET A 135 -2.79 -4.37 13.15
N LEU A 136 -2.42 -4.55 11.88
CA LEU A 136 -2.19 -5.86 11.25
C LEU A 136 -0.96 -6.58 11.80
N SER A 137 0.15 -5.87 11.92
CA SER A 137 1.40 -6.43 12.45
C SER A 137 1.43 -6.45 13.99
N GLY A 138 0.48 -5.77 14.64
CA GLY A 138 0.52 -5.46 16.08
C GLY A 138 1.45 -4.29 16.45
N TRP A 139 1.99 -3.55 15.47
CA TRP A 139 2.92 -2.44 15.68
C TRP A 139 2.30 -1.05 15.50
N SER A 140 1.62 -0.52 16.52
CA SER A 140 1.02 0.84 16.58
C SER A 140 1.59 1.87 15.58
N THR A 141 0.73 2.31 14.67
CA THR A 141 0.98 3.36 13.65
C THR A 141 -0.10 4.42 13.62
N HIS A 142 -1.22 4.19 14.30
CA HIS A 142 -2.07 5.28 14.77
C HIS A 142 -1.60 5.68 16.17
N GLY A 143 -1.03 6.87 16.26
CA GLY A 143 -0.50 7.37 17.51
C GLY A 143 0.82 6.72 17.93
N LYS A 144 1.61 7.57 18.60
CA LYS A 144 2.94 7.31 19.17
C LYS A 144 4.02 7.06 18.10
N THR A 145 5.15 7.71 18.34
CA THR A 145 6.33 7.70 17.49
C THR A 145 6.85 6.27 17.23
N LYS A 146 7.38 6.02 16.02
CA LYS A 146 8.14 4.80 15.68
C LYS A 146 9.38 4.63 16.56
N ASP A 147 9.85 5.72 17.18
CA ASP A 147 10.83 5.71 18.24
C ASP A 147 10.21 5.38 19.62
N ASN A 148 9.82 4.12 19.83
CA ASN A 148 9.20 3.64 21.07
C ASN A 148 10.18 2.79 21.92
N VAL A 149 9.74 2.34 23.10
CA VAL A 149 10.57 1.55 24.04
C VAL A 149 11.09 0.27 23.38
N LYS A 150 10.25 -0.46 22.64
CA LYS A 150 10.66 -1.69 21.92
C LYS A 150 11.73 -1.39 20.88
N ALA A 151 11.53 -0.35 20.08
CA ALA A 151 12.52 0.10 19.11
C ALA A 151 13.86 0.49 19.77
N ARG A 152 13.86 0.98 21.02
CA ARG A 152 15.10 1.28 21.76
C ARG A 152 15.81 0.05 22.33
N LEU A 153 15.06 -1.01 22.67
CA LEU A 153 15.64 -2.31 23.02
C LEU A 153 16.27 -2.95 21.78
N ASP A 154 15.54 -3.00 20.66
CA ASP A 154 16.06 -3.52 19.38
C ASP A 154 17.31 -2.74 18.94
N LEU A 155 17.32 -1.41 19.13
CA LEU A 155 18.46 -0.56 18.83
C LEU A 155 19.70 -0.89 19.67
N GLN A 156 19.52 -1.26 20.95
CA GLN A 156 20.61 -1.66 21.84
C GLN A 156 21.27 -2.95 21.34
N ASP A 157 20.45 -3.91 20.92
CA ASP A 157 20.92 -5.21 20.45
C ASP A 157 21.56 -5.14 19.05
N ILE A 158 20.95 -4.39 18.13
CA ILE A 158 21.29 -4.43 16.70
C ILE A 158 22.26 -3.30 16.31
N CYS A 159 22.03 -2.07 16.79
CA CYS A 159 22.69 -0.87 16.25
C CYS A 159 23.78 -0.27 17.14
N LYS A 160 23.93 -0.74 18.39
CA LYS A 160 24.96 -0.30 19.37
C LYS A 160 25.06 1.24 19.56
N ARG A 161 23.95 1.99 19.50
CA ARG A 161 23.95 3.46 19.71
C ARG A 161 23.73 3.80 21.19
N ARG A 162 24.79 3.73 21.99
CA ARG A 162 24.77 3.88 23.46
C ARG A 162 24.07 5.14 23.97
N ASN A 163 24.14 6.24 23.23
CA ASN A 163 23.49 7.51 23.57
C ASN A 163 21.95 7.46 23.49
N LEU A 164 21.39 6.46 22.80
CA LEU A 164 19.96 6.25 22.63
C LEU A 164 19.42 5.07 23.45
N GLU A 165 20.26 4.31 24.13
CA GLU A 165 19.83 3.20 25.00
C GLU A 165 18.93 3.69 26.14
N LEU A 166 17.95 2.86 26.54
CA LEU A 166 17.10 3.16 27.67
C LEU A 166 17.93 3.16 28.96
N LYS A 167 17.69 4.15 29.82
CA LYS A 167 18.35 4.23 31.13
C LYS A 167 17.35 3.88 32.22
N GLU A 168 17.65 2.88 33.02
CA GLU A 168 16.81 2.55 34.18
C GLU A 168 17.14 3.49 35.34
N MET A 169 16.11 4.16 35.86
CA MET A 169 16.21 5.00 37.06
C MET A 169 14.99 4.73 37.94
N ASN A 170 15.22 4.24 39.16
CA ASN A 170 14.18 3.96 40.15
C ASN A 170 13.03 3.07 39.63
N GLY A 171 13.36 2.00 38.90
CA GLY A 171 12.39 1.06 38.33
C GLY A 171 11.56 1.63 37.17
N LYS A 172 11.93 2.79 36.61
CA LYS A 172 11.33 3.37 35.40
C LYS A 172 12.39 3.54 34.31
N TYR A 173 11.99 3.29 33.07
CA TYR A 173 12.83 3.57 31.90
C TYR A 173 12.77 5.05 31.52
N LEU A 174 13.92 5.69 31.51
CA LEU A 174 14.14 6.99 30.89
C LEU A 174 14.57 6.77 29.43
N LYS A 175 13.82 7.35 28.48
CA LYS A 175 14.16 7.32 27.04
C LYS A 175 14.94 8.58 26.66
N PRO A 176 16.25 8.50 26.35
CA PRO A 176 17.02 9.66 25.91
C PRO A 176 16.43 10.27 24.63
N LYS A 177 16.35 11.60 24.61
CA LYS A 177 15.85 12.35 23.44
C LYS A 177 16.78 12.09 22.25
N ALA A 178 16.19 11.71 21.12
CA ALA A 178 16.97 11.51 19.90
C ALA A 178 17.33 12.86 19.25
N SER A 179 18.42 12.87 18.48
CA SER A 179 18.90 14.06 17.76
C SER A 179 17.89 14.59 16.73
N TYR A 180 17.02 13.73 16.20
CA TYR A 180 15.95 14.07 15.25
C TYR A 180 14.63 14.49 15.93
N THR A 181 14.61 14.64 17.26
CA THR A 181 13.39 15.02 17.98
C THR A 181 13.33 16.53 18.23
N LEU A 182 12.34 17.20 17.67
CA LEU A 182 12.06 18.61 17.98
C LEU A 182 11.40 18.77 19.36
N SER A 183 11.83 19.81 20.08
CA SER A 183 11.20 20.36 21.29
C SER A 183 9.81 20.94 20.97
N LYS A 184 9.04 21.29 22.00
CA LYS A 184 7.73 21.91 21.81
C LYS A 184 7.84 23.27 21.12
N ASP A 185 8.84 24.07 21.50
CA ASP A 185 9.07 25.40 20.94
C ASP A 185 9.50 25.30 19.47
N GLU A 186 10.39 24.36 19.14
CA GLU A 186 10.83 24.09 17.77
C GLU A 186 9.65 23.62 16.89
N ARG A 187 8.77 22.75 17.41
CA ARG A 187 7.54 22.36 16.70
C ARG A 187 6.61 23.55 16.47
N ALA A 188 6.46 24.43 17.46
CA ALA A 188 5.63 25.62 17.34
C ALA A 188 6.10 26.53 16.21
N ILE A 189 7.42 26.68 16.04
CA ILE A 189 8.04 27.45 14.96
C ILE A 189 7.64 26.88 13.61
N VAL A 190 7.83 25.56 13.39
CA VAL A 190 7.49 24.90 12.13
C VAL A 190 6.01 25.02 11.82
N LEU A 191 5.13 24.73 12.78
CA LEU A 191 3.68 24.72 12.55
C LEU A 191 3.14 26.13 12.28
N LYS A 192 3.66 27.16 12.96
CA LYS A 192 3.31 28.55 12.65
C LYS A 192 3.75 28.93 11.24
N TRP A 193 4.98 28.57 10.87
CA TRP A 193 5.48 28.80 9.51
C TRP A 193 4.59 28.14 8.44
N ILE A 194 4.18 26.87 8.62
CA ILE A 194 3.27 26.18 7.70
C ILE A 194 1.89 26.86 7.66
N LYS A 195 1.38 27.32 8.81
CA LYS A 195 0.08 28.01 8.91
C LYS A 195 0.05 29.34 8.16
N ASP A 196 1.16 30.06 8.19
CA ASP A 196 1.32 31.36 7.56
C ASP A 196 1.81 31.25 6.11
N LEU A 197 2.28 30.08 5.68
CA LEU A 197 2.77 29.84 4.33
C LEU A 197 1.68 30.19 3.29
N ARG A 198 2.08 30.96 2.28
CA ARG A 198 1.27 31.28 1.11
C ARG A 198 2.03 30.83 -0.12
N LEU A 199 1.37 29.99 -0.93
CA LEU A 199 1.91 29.46 -2.18
C LEU A 199 1.13 30.05 -3.36
N PRO A 200 1.73 30.14 -4.56
CA PRO A 200 1.03 30.60 -5.75
C PRO A 200 -0.26 29.82 -6.02
N ASP A 201 -1.21 30.48 -6.67
CA ASP A 201 -2.48 29.83 -7.03
C ASP A 201 -2.25 28.59 -7.90
N GLY A 202 -2.97 27.52 -7.61
CA GLY A 202 -2.82 26.21 -8.27
C GLY A 202 -1.56 25.41 -7.92
N TYR A 203 -0.65 25.90 -7.07
CA TYR A 203 0.58 25.18 -6.73
C TYR A 203 0.39 24.07 -5.69
N ALA A 204 -0.28 24.39 -4.57
CA ALA A 204 -0.70 23.43 -3.54
C ALA A 204 -1.96 23.96 -2.84
N SER A 205 -2.63 23.11 -2.06
CA SER A 205 -3.74 23.58 -1.25
C SER A 205 -3.24 24.45 -0.09
N ASN A 206 -4.16 25.14 0.60
CA ASN A 206 -3.80 25.92 1.79
C ASN A 206 -3.35 24.97 2.92
N LEU A 207 -2.05 24.73 3.01
CA LEU A 207 -1.42 23.83 3.98
C LEU A 207 -1.73 24.24 5.42
N GLY A 208 -2.00 25.51 5.70
CA GLY A 208 -2.36 25.97 7.04
C GLY A 208 -3.65 25.37 7.58
N ARG A 209 -4.54 24.84 6.72
CA ARG A 209 -5.72 24.08 7.16
C ARG A 209 -5.37 22.74 7.80
N SER A 210 -4.17 22.22 7.51
CA SER A 210 -3.70 20.95 8.07
C SER A 210 -3.11 21.09 9.47
N VAL A 211 -2.79 22.31 9.90
CA VAL A 211 -2.06 22.57 11.15
C VAL A 211 -3.00 22.68 12.35
N ASN A 212 -2.70 21.92 13.40
CA ASN A 212 -3.26 22.11 14.73
C ASN A 212 -2.17 22.56 15.72
N LEU A 213 -2.32 23.80 16.23
CA LEU A 213 -1.37 24.39 17.16
C LEU A 213 -1.60 23.98 18.62
N ASP A 214 -2.79 23.47 18.96
CA ASP A 214 -3.14 23.12 20.33
C ASP A 214 -2.47 21.80 20.75
N ASP A 215 -2.36 20.85 19.82
CA ASP A 215 -1.73 19.53 20.04
C ASP A 215 -0.36 19.38 19.34
N PHE A 216 0.13 20.43 18.68
CA PHE A 216 1.39 20.48 17.93
C PHE A 216 1.48 19.39 16.83
N SER A 217 0.49 19.35 15.95
CA SER A 217 0.36 18.31 14.93
C SER A 217 -0.13 18.83 13.57
N MET A 218 -0.13 17.93 12.58
CA MET A 218 -0.67 18.17 11.25
C MET A 218 -1.54 16.99 10.81
N TYR A 219 -2.72 17.27 10.25
CA TYR A 219 -3.63 16.26 9.71
C TYR A 219 -4.30 16.74 8.42
N GLY A 220 -4.72 15.81 7.57
CA GLY A 220 -5.60 16.11 6.43
C GLY A 220 -4.91 16.79 5.23
N MET A 221 -3.59 16.68 5.10
CA MET A 221 -2.91 16.98 3.84
C MET A 221 -3.34 15.99 2.76
N LYS A 222 -3.58 16.46 1.54
CA LYS A 222 -3.83 15.60 0.38
C LYS A 222 -2.51 15.06 -0.17
N SER A 223 -2.55 13.99 -0.97
CA SER A 223 -1.34 13.38 -1.55
C SER A 223 -0.45 14.41 -2.28
N HIS A 224 -1.04 15.25 -3.13
CA HIS A 224 -0.31 16.34 -3.82
C HIS A 224 0.38 17.30 -2.85
N ASP A 225 -0.28 17.66 -1.75
CA ASP A 225 0.29 18.55 -0.73
C ASP A 225 1.47 17.89 0.00
N CYS A 226 1.37 16.58 0.27
CA CYS A 226 2.47 15.80 0.83
C CYS A 226 3.68 15.75 -0.12
N HIS A 227 3.45 15.60 -1.43
CA HIS A 227 4.50 15.65 -2.45
C HIS A 227 5.21 17.00 -2.47
N VAL A 228 4.45 18.11 -2.52
CA VAL A 228 5.02 19.46 -2.47
C VAL A 228 5.83 19.67 -1.18
N PHE A 229 5.31 19.19 -0.05
CA PHE A 229 6.02 19.29 1.22
C PHE A 229 7.35 18.53 1.18
N MET A 230 7.32 17.26 0.75
CA MET A 230 8.48 16.39 0.66
C MET A 230 9.55 16.89 -0.32
N GLU A 231 9.15 17.35 -1.50
CA GLU A 231 10.05 17.72 -2.59
C GLU A 231 10.66 19.13 -2.44
N LYS A 232 9.99 20.03 -1.71
CA LYS A 232 10.34 21.46 -1.73
C LYS A 232 10.40 22.10 -0.34
N LEU A 233 9.50 21.74 0.56
CA LEU A 233 9.36 22.43 1.85
C LEU A 233 10.14 21.74 2.97
N LEU A 234 10.37 20.43 2.89
CA LEU A 234 11.04 19.64 3.92
C LEU A 234 12.41 20.21 4.34
N PRO A 235 13.33 20.57 3.40
CA PRO A 235 14.62 21.13 3.79
C PRO A 235 14.49 22.52 4.42
N ILE A 236 13.52 23.31 3.95
CA ILE A 236 13.28 24.68 4.42
C ILE A 236 12.69 24.66 5.83
N ALA A 237 11.73 23.78 6.07
CA ALA A 237 11.01 23.65 7.33
C ALA A 237 11.94 23.31 8.51
N PHE A 238 13.06 22.63 8.25
CA PHE A 238 13.90 22.05 9.31
C PHE A 238 15.36 22.54 9.33
N ARG A 239 15.77 23.46 8.45
CA ARG A 239 17.17 23.90 8.24
C ARG A 239 17.94 24.27 9.50
N ASP A 240 17.31 25.01 10.40
CA ASP A 240 17.96 25.52 11.61
C ASP A 240 17.47 24.81 12.89
N LEU A 241 16.69 23.73 12.73
CA LEU A 241 16.05 23.02 13.84
C LEU A 241 16.59 21.61 14.06
N LEU A 242 17.27 21.05 13.07
CA LEU A 242 17.84 19.70 13.13
C LEU A 242 19.37 19.76 13.05
N PRO A 243 20.08 18.82 13.70
CA PRO A 243 21.52 18.68 13.50
C PRO A 243 21.86 18.48 12.03
N GLU A 244 23.00 19.02 11.60
CA GLU A 244 23.44 19.02 10.20
C GLU A 244 23.39 17.63 9.56
N SER A 245 23.82 16.58 10.27
CA SER A 245 23.78 15.21 9.76
C SER A 245 22.36 14.70 9.48
N VAL A 246 21.38 15.09 10.31
CA VAL A 246 19.97 14.73 10.13
C VAL A 246 19.34 15.55 9.02
N TRP A 247 19.58 16.86 9.03
CA TRP A 247 19.05 17.77 8.04
C TRP A 247 19.58 17.46 6.64
N ASN A 248 20.87 17.14 6.49
CA ASN A 248 21.47 16.75 5.21
C ASN A 248 20.81 15.48 4.65
N ALA A 249 20.59 14.44 5.47
CA ALA A 249 19.95 13.22 5.01
C ALA A 249 18.49 13.44 4.55
N LEU A 250 17.72 14.27 5.27
CA LEU A 250 16.36 14.65 4.86
C LEU A 250 16.37 15.51 3.60
N THR A 251 17.37 16.39 3.47
CA THR A 251 17.54 17.24 2.29
C THR A 251 17.89 16.40 1.07
N GLU A 252 18.81 15.45 1.18
CA GLU A 252 19.15 14.52 0.09
C GLU A 252 17.92 13.72 -0.37
N LEU A 253 17.08 13.24 0.55
CA LEU A 253 15.82 12.56 0.21
C LEU A 253 14.83 13.51 -0.50
N SER A 254 14.69 14.73 0.00
CA SER A 254 13.85 15.76 -0.62
C SER A 254 14.30 16.07 -2.05
N LEU A 255 15.60 16.29 -2.23
CA LEU A 255 16.22 16.56 -3.53
C LEU A 255 16.08 15.38 -4.49
N PHE A 256 16.20 14.14 -4.01
CA PHE A 256 15.94 12.95 -4.80
C PHE A 256 14.53 12.97 -5.41
N PHE A 257 13.49 13.13 -4.59
CA PHE A 257 12.11 13.16 -5.10
C PHE A 257 11.87 14.37 -6.01
N ARG A 258 12.45 15.53 -5.66
CA ARG A 258 12.36 16.74 -6.46
C ARG A 258 12.93 16.54 -7.86
N ASP A 259 14.09 15.90 -7.97
CA ASP A 259 14.80 15.71 -9.22
C ASP A 259 14.18 14.57 -10.03
N LEU A 260 13.71 13.51 -9.36
CA LEU A 260 12.94 12.41 -9.96
C LEU A 260 11.64 12.92 -10.61
N CYS A 261 10.95 13.88 -9.97
CA CYS A 261 9.69 14.45 -10.44
C CYS A 261 9.89 15.66 -11.38
N SER A 262 11.11 15.85 -11.89
CA SER A 262 11.42 16.92 -12.84
C SER A 262 10.69 16.72 -14.17
N ILE A 263 10.25 17.84 -14.76
CA ILE A 263 9.60 17.84 -16.08
C ILE A 263 10.51 17.30 -17.20
N VAL A 264 11.83 17.44 -17.02
CA VAL A 264 12.85 16.95 -17.94
C VAL A 264 13.82 16.08 -17.14
N LEU A 265 13.99 14.84 -17.58
CA LEU A 265 14.95 13.88 -17.03
C LEU A 265 16.04 13.57 -18.07
N LEU A 266 17.28 13.90 -17.74
CA LEU A 266 18.44 13.45 -18.50
C LEU A 266 18.87 12.07 -18.00
N GLU A 267 19.16 11.13 -18.90
CA GLU A 267 19.56 9.77 -18.53
C GLU A 267 20.75 9.74 -17.56
N SER A 268 21.73 10.63 -17.76
CA SER A 268 22.90 10.79 -16.87
C SER A 268 22.50 11.17 -15.44
N ASN A 269 21.50 12.04 -15.30
CA ASN A 269 21.01 12.48 -14.00
C ASN A 269 20.24 11.35 -13.31
N VAL A 270 19.45 10.57 -14.06
CA VAL A 270 18.70 9.44 -13.50
C VAL A 270 19.64 8.34 -13.00
N LYS A 271 20.73 8.04 -13.71
CA LYS A 271 21.78 7.13 -13.21
C LYS A 271 22.40 7.63 -11.90
N THR A 272 22.64 8.94 -11.81
CA THR A 272 23.13 9.57 -10.58
C THR A 272 22.12 9.44 -9.44
N LEU A 273 20.81 9.55 -9.73
CA LEU A 273 19.76 9.33 -8.73
C LEU A 273 19.70 7.88 -8.25
N GLU A 274 19.87 6.88 -9.14
CA GLU A 274 19.94 5.46 -8.79
C GLU A 274 21.07 5.16 -7.79
N GLU A 275 22.24 5.77 -7.99
CA GLU A 275 23.39 5.59 -7.09
C GLU A 275 23.20 6.33 -5.76
N ASN A 276 22.75 7.59 -5.82
CA ASN A 276 22.65 8.44 -4.64
C ASN A 276 21.57 8.00 -3.66
N ILE A 277 20.44 7.50 -4.14
CA ILE A 277 19.33 7.10 -3.25
C ILE A 277 19.72 5.98 -2.29
N ILE A 278 20.60 5.07 -2.73
CA ILE A 278 21.14 4.01 -1.88
C ILE A 278 21.92 4.61 -0.71
N VAL A 279 22.80 5.58 -0.99
CA VAL A 279 23.59 6.27 0.03
C VAL A 279 22.69 7.08 0.98
N THR A 280 21.69 7.77 0.45
CA THR A 280 20.70 8.53 1.23
C THR A 280 19.95 7.63 2.21
N LEU A 281 19.44 6.48 1.75
CA LEU A 281 18.77 5.52 2.63
C LEU A 281 19.70 4.99 3.72
N CYS A 282 20.95 4.63 3.38
CA CYS A 282 21.93 4.23 4.39
C CYS A 282 22.22 5.31 5.44
N LYS A 283 22.19 6.60 5.06
CA LYS A 283 22.32 7.71 6.02
C LYS A 283 21.09 7.79 6.93
N LEU A 284 19.90 7.70 6.36
CA LEU A 284 18.65 7.70 7.11
C LEU A 284 18.61 6.51 8.10
N GLU A 285 19.01 5.31 7.68
CA GLU A 285 19.10 4.12 8.53
C GLU A 285 20.03 4.31 9.71
N LYS A 286 21.14 5.03 9.54
CA LYS A 286 22.07 5.39 10.64
C LYS A 286 21.47 6.39 11.63
N ILE A 287 20.49 7.19 11.21
CA ILE A 287 19.87 8.25 12.01
C ILE A 287 18.66 7.71 12.77
N PHE A 288 17.71 7.13 12.04
CA PHE A 288 16.41 6.70 12.56
C PHE A 288 16.46 5.28 13.13
N PRO A 289 15.51 4.88 14.01
CA PRO A 289 15.47 3.54 14.57
C PRO A 289 15.06 2.52 13.49
N PRO A 290 15.46 1.23 13.61
CA PRO A 290 15.07 0.19 12.64
C PRO A 290 13.57 0.08 12.40
N SER A 291 12.75 0.35 13.44
CA SER A 291 11.29 0.37 13.36
C SER A 291 10.70 1.44 12.42
N PHE A 292 11.53 2.39 11.95
CA PHE A 292 11.16 3.39 10.96
C PHE A 292 11.29 2.87 9.52
N PHE A 293 12.14 1.88 9.26
CA PHE A 293 12.36 1.34 7.91
C PHE A 293 11.56 0.06 7.73
N ASP A 294 10.40 0.19 7.09
CA ASP A 294 9.69 -0.92 6.49
C ASP A 294 9.91 -0.93 4.96
N SER A 295 9.21 -1.80 4.25
CA SER A 295 9.36 -1.92 2.79
C SER A 295 9.13 -0.61 2.06
N MET A 296 8.30 0.30 2.60
CA MET A 296 7.96 1.56 1.95
C MET A 296 9.13 2.53 1.92
N GLU A 297 9.90 2.66 3.00
CA GLU A 297 11.09 3.52 3.04
C GLU A 297 12.19 3.03 2.09
N HIS A 298 12.15 1.77 1.66
CA HIS A 298 13.08 1.20 0.68
C HIS A 298 12.61 1.31 -0.78
N LEU A 299 11.32 1.52 -1.06
CA LEU A 299 10.83 1.70 -2.43
C LEU A 299 11.56 2.77 -3.28
N PRO A 300 12.06 3.89 -2.72
CA PRO A 300 12.77 4.90 -3.49
C PRO A 300 13.94 4.38 -4.34
N ILE A 301 14.59 3.27 -3.95
CA ILE A 301 15.69 2.68 -4.73
C ILE A 301 15.26 2.23 -6.12
N HIS A 302 13.98 1.92 -6.32
CA HIS A 302 13.45 1.44 -7.59
C HIS A 302 12.95 2.56 -8.49
N LEU A 303 12.58 3.70 -7.91
CA LEU A 303 11.88 4.77 -8.65
C LEU A 303 12.76 5.41 -9.73
N ALA A 304 14.06 5.55 -9.48
CA ALA A 304 14.97 6.12 -10.47
C ALA A 304 15.15 5.18 -11.67
N TYR A 305 15.31 3.86 -11.43
CA TYR A 305 15.34 2.87 -12.50
C TYR A 305 14.04 2.87 -13.31
N GLU A 306 12.90 2.93 -12.62
CA GLU A 306 11.59 3.02 -13.27
C GLU A 306 11.48 4.27 -14.15
N ALA A 307 11.97 5.42 -13.68
CA ALA A 307 12.03 6.66 -14.46
C ALA A 307 12.99 6.58 -15.65
N ARG A 308 14.08 5.82 -15.55
CA ARG A 308 14.99 5.56 -16.68
C ARG A 308 14.30 4.70 -17.75
N CYS A 309 13.51 3.72 -17.34
CA CYS A 309 12.79 2.83 -18.27
C CYS A 309 11.57 3.49 -18.91
N GLY A 310 10.75 4.18 -18.11
CA GLY A 310 9.47 4.74 -18.55
C GLY A 310 9.50 6.24 -18.87
N GLY A 311 10.65 6.90 -18.73
CA GLY A 311 10.74 8.35 -18.87
C GLY A 311 10.09 9.11 -17.70
N PRO A 312 9.92 10.44 -17.85
CA PRO A 312 9.53 11.34 -16.77
C PRO A 312 8.23 10.92 -16.07
N ILE A 313 8.28 10.88 -14.74
CA ILE A 313 7.27 10.21 -13.91
C ILE A 313 5.90 10.91 -13.99
N GLN A 314 5.88 12.22 -14.22
CA GLN A 314 4.67 13.03 -14.31
C GLN A 314 3.75 12.67 -15.49
N TYR A 315 4.29 12.04 -16.54
CA TYR A 315 3.50 11.52 -17.67
C TYR A 315 2.94 10.12 -17.40
N ARG A 316 3.46 9.45 -16.38
CA ARG A 316 3.06 8.10 -15.96
C ARG A 316 2.23 8.08 -14.67
N TRP A 317 2.13 9.23 -14.00
CA TRP A 317 1.18 9.46 -12.92
C TRP A 317 -0.21 9.73 -13.47
N MET A 318 -1.23 9.28 -12.73
CA MET A 318 -2.62 9.49 -13.11
C MET A 318 -3.13 10.91 -12.87
N TYR A 319 -2.38 11.76 -12.14
CA TYR A 319 -2.84 13.10 -11.75
C TYR A 319 -3.29 14.03 -12.89
N PRO A 320 -2.65 14.06 -14.09
CA PRO A 320 -3.16 14.89 -15.20
C PRO A 320 -4.54 14.41 -15.68
N PHE A 321 -4.73 13.09 -15.75
CA PHE A 321 -5.97 12.47 -16.17
C PHE A 321 -7.04 12.56 -15.07
N GLU A 322 -6.68 12.35 -13.80
CA GLU A 322 -7.58 12.56 -12.66
C GLU A 322 -8.04 14.01 -12.57
N ARG A 323 -7.16 15.00 -12.80
CA ARG A 323 -7.57 16.41 -12.82
C ARG A 323 -8.49 16.75 -13.99
N ARG A 324 -8.26 16.14 -15.16
CA ARG A 324 -9.16 16.29 -16.31
C ARG A 324 -10.53 15.69 -16.00
N TYR A 325 -10.56 14.47 -15.48
CA TYR A 325 -11.78 13.80 -15.02
C TYR A 325 -12.52 14.67 -13.99
N ASP A 326 -11.81 15.15 -12.97
CA ASP A 326 -12.38 16.00 -11.92
C ASP A 326 -12.97 17.29 -12.54
N ALA A 327 -12.26 17.93 -13.47
CA ALA A 327 -12.73 19.14 -14.15
C ALA A 327 -13.98 18.89 -15.03
N GLU A 328 -14.02 17.78 -15.77
CA GLU A 328 -15.20 17.38 -16.55
C GLU A 328 -16.40 17.13 -15.64
N LYS A 329 -16.20 16.44 -14.51
CA LYS A 329 -17.27 16.18 -13.54
C LYS A 329 -17.77 17.44 -12.85
N TYR A 330 -16.89 18.39 -12.53
CA TYR A 330 -17.30 19.70 -12.03
C TYR A 330 -18.05 20.54 -13.07
N ALA A 331 -17.71 20.41 -14.35
CA ALA A 331 -18.42 21.09 -15.43
C ALA A 331 -19.82 20.48 -15.68
N GLU A 332 -19.93 19.15 -15.60
CA GLU A 332 -21.21 18.43 -15.71
C GLU A 332 -22.11 18.66 -14.48
N LEU A 333 -21.50 18.70 -13.29
CA LEU A 333 -22.19 18.79 -12.00
C LEU A 333 -21.58 19.94 -11.16
N PRO A 334 -22.02 21.19 -11.36
CA PRO A 334 -21.45 22.36 -10.68
C PRO A 334 -21.54 22.30 -9.14
N ASP A 335 -22.57 21.63 -8.61
CA ASP A 335 -22.80 21.47 -7.17
C ASP A 335 -22.15 20.20 -6.58
N LEU A 336 -21.28 19.52 -7.34
CA LEU A 336 -20.65 18.28 -6.92
C LEU A 336 -19.75 18.50 -5.70
N THR A 337 -20.06 17.80 -4.61
CA THR A 337 -19.18 17.86 -3.42
C THR A 337 -17.87 17.12 -3.67
N PRO A 338 -16.73 17.55 -3.09
CA PRO A 338 -15.44 16.86 -3.22
C PRO A 338 -15.50 15.39 -2.81
N LYS A 339 -16.39 15.06 -1.89
CA LYS A 339 -16.59 13.69 -1.42
C LYS A 339 -17.34 12.83 -2.43
N ALA A 340 -18.39 13.37 -3.05
CA ALA A 340 -19.11 12.68 -4.13
C ALA A 340 -18.19 12.47 -5.34
N LEU A 341 -17.35 13.47 -5.66
CA LEU A 341 -16.32 13.35 -6.69
C LEU A 341 -15.36 12.18 -6.42
N GLY A 342 -14.90 12.03 -5.18
CA GLY A 342 -14.06 10.89 -4.79
C GLY A 342 -14.71 9.54 -5.08
N VAL A 343 -15.98 9.38 -4.69
CA VAL A 343 -16.76 8.15 -4.95
C VAL A 343 -16.95 7.89 -6.45
N MET A 344 -17.15 8.94 -7.24
CA MET A 344 -17.29 8.81 -8.69
C MET A 344 -15.96 8.42 -9.32
N ARG A 345 -14.85 9.03 -8.91
CA ARG A 345 -13.50 8.69 -9.38
C ARG A 345 -13.21 7.19 -9.18
N ASP A 346 -13.46 6.65 -7.99
CA ASP A 346 -13.21 5.23 -7.72
C ASP A 346 -14.03 4.28 -8.62
N LYS A 347 -15.20 4.70 -9.09
CA LYS A 347 -16.11 3.87 -9.89
C LYS A 347 -15.94 4.05 -11.39
N GLU A 348 -15.71 5.27 -11.84
CA GLU A 348 -15.87 5.67 -13.24
C GLU A 348 -14.53 5.97 -13.91
N PHE A 349 -13.49 6.27 -13.14
CA PHE A 349 -12.24 6.81 -13.69
C PHE A 349 -11.58 5.86 -14.69
N ALA A 350 -11.52 4.56 -14.41
CA ALA A 350 -10.90 3.59 -15.32
C ALA A 350 -11.62 3.54 -16.68
N SER A 351 -12.95 3.45 -16.66
CA SER A 351 -13.78 3.45 -17.87
C SER A 351 -13.69 4.77 -18.62
N TRP A 352 -13.71 5.89 -17.90
CA TRP A 352 -13.53 7.21 -18.49
C TRP A 352 -12.15 7.36 -19.14
N PHE A 353 -11.09 6.93 -18.45
CA PHE A 353 -9.71 7.04 -18.92
C PHE A 353 -9.48 6.24 -20.20
N PHE A 354 -10.02 5.01 -20.27
CA PHE A 354 -10.05 4.21 -21.50
C PHE A 354 -10.67 4.99 -22.66
N ASN A 355 -11.89 5.49 -22.48
CA ASN A 355 -12.62 6.22 -23.52
C ASN A 355 -11.90 7.52 -23.93
N TYR A 356 -11.34 8.24 -22.96
CA TYR A 356 -10.59 9.47 -23.20
C TYR A 356 -9.36 9.22 -24.07
N VAL A 357 -8.58 8.17 -23.77
CA VAL A 357 -7.33 7.85 -24.47
C VAL A 357 -7.57 7.24 -25.84
N GLU A 358 -8.60 6.40 -26.01
CA GLU A 358 -8.93 5.80 -27.30
C GLU A 358 -9.63 6.77 -28.27
N ASN A 359 -10.19 7.88 -27.78
CA ASN A 359 -10.81 8.89 -28.64
C ASN A 359 -9.75 9.66 -29.45
N PRO A 360 -9.73 9.55 -30.81
CA PRO A 360 -8.74 10.22 -31.65
C PRO A 360 -8.75 11.75 -31.54
N THR A 361 -9.88 12.37 -31.16
CA THR A 361 -9.98 13.84 -31.06
C THR A 361 -9.20 14.41 -29.87
N ASN A 362 -8.87 13.58 -28.87
CA ASN A 362 -8.18 14.01 -27.66
C ASN A 362 -6.65 14.06 -27.82
N GLY A 363 -6.11 13.60 -28.95
CA GLY A 363 -4.70 13.78 -29.30
C GLY A 363 -3.70 12.96 -28.48
N VAL A 364 -4.11 11.90 -27.78
CA VAL A 364 -3.19 11.00 -27.06
C VAL A 364 -2.50 10.07 -28.05
N THR A 365 -1.19 10.20 -28.22
CA THR A 365 -0.40 9.49 -29.25
C THR A 365 0.61 8.50 -28.67
N GLU A 366 0.90 8.64 -27.39
CA GLU A 366 1.85 7.85 -26.63
C GLU A 366 1.36 6.41 -26.48
N THR A 367 2.17 5.46 -26.91
CA THR A 367 1.79 4.03 -26.94
C THR A 367 1.62 3.49 -25.52
N ASP A 368 2.45 3.92 -24.57
CA ASP A 368 2.41 3.45 -23.17
C ASP A 368 1.11 3.89 -22.46
N ILE A 369 0.64 5.10 -22.75
CA ILE A 369 -0.61 5.63 -22.18
C ILE A 369 -1.83 4.88 -22.73
N ARG A 370 -1.81 4.52 -24.02
CA ARG A 370 -2.83 3.66 -24.65
C ARG A 370 -2.82 2.23 -24.12
N LEU A 371 -1.65 1.68 -23.85
CA LEU A 371 -1.53 0.37 -23.21
C LEU A 371 -2.05 0.40 -21.77
N PHE A 372 -1.75 1.47 -21.03
CA PHE A 372 -2.22 1.66 -19.66
C PHE A 372 -3.75 1.84 -19.58
N SER A 373 -4.34 2.55 -20.54
CA SER A 373 -5.79 2.85 -20.54
C SER A 373 -6.67 1.64 -20.86
N ARG A 374 -6.16 0.69 -21.64
CA ARG A 374 -6.86 -0.54 -22.05
C ARG A 374 -7.15 -1.50 -20.90
N GLY A 375 -6.54 -1.29 -19.74
CA GLY A 375 -6.54 -2.28 -18.67
C GLY A 375 -6.07 -3.64 -19.23
N PHE A 376 -6.52 -4.72 -18.61
CA PHE A 376 -6.18 -6.06 -19.11
C PHE A 376 -7.36 -6.76 -19.75
N SER A 377 -7.05 -7.49 -20.82
CA SER A 377 -8.04 -8.26 -21.58
C SER A 377 -8.73 -9.29 -20.70
N SER A 378 -10.06 -9.19 -20.58
CA SER A 378 -10.94 -10.07 -19.82
C SER A 378 -11.31 -11.38 -20.55
N ILE A 379 -10.68 -11.68 -21.69
CA ILE A 379 -10.90 -12.92 -22.44
C ILE A 379 -10.31 -14.09 -21.65
N VAL A 380 -11.16 -14.81 -20.92
CA VAL A 380 -10.81 -16.05 -20.22
C VAL A 380 -11.62 -17.21 -20.80
N LYS A 381 -10.96 -18.33 -21.12
CA LYS A 381 -11.65 -19.57 -21.53
C LYS A 381 -12.51 -20.09 -20.37
N ARG A 382 -13.81 -20.30 -20.62
CA ARG A 382 -14.79 -20.86 -19.67
C ARG A 382 -15.13 -22.31 -20.02
N TRP A 383 -15.59 -23.09 -19.03
CA TRP A 383 -15.98 -24.50 -19.17
C TRP A 383 -17.33 -24.76 -18.48
N ASN A 384 -18.12 -25.69 -19.00
CA ASN A 384 -19.55 -25.89 -18.64
C ASN A 384 -19.80 -26.93 -17.53
N GLY A 385 -18.76 -27.35 -16.82
CA GLY A 385 -18.87 -28.32 -15.74
C GLY A 385 -17.52 -28.73 -15.18
N TYR A 386 -17.54 -29.28 -13.98
CA TYR A 386 -16.37 -29.71 -13.22
C TYR A 386 -16.71 -31.00 -12.46
N PHE A 387 -15.72 -31.80 -12.10
CA PHE A 387 -15.94 -33.04 -11.36
C PHE A 387 -15.54 -32.84 -9.89
N VAL A 388 -16.34 -33.36 -8.96
CA VAL A 388 -16.02 -33.40 -7.52
C VAL A 388 -16.30 -34.80 -7.01
N ASN A 389 -15.31 -35.42 -6.36
CA ASN A 389 -15.43 -36.73 -5.70
C ASN A 389 -16.05 -37.83 -6.58
N GLY A 390 -15.70 -37.88 -7.87
CA GLY A 390 -16.20 -38.88 -8.82
C GLY A 390 -17.55 -38.55 -9.47
N TYR A 391 -18.20 -37.46 -9.06
CA TYR A 391 -19.46 -37.01 -9.63
C TYR A 391 -19.23 -35.77 -10.51
N ARG A 392 -19.87 -35.75 -11.68
CA ARG A 392 -19.81 -34.60 -12.59
C ARG A 392 -20.86 -33.58 -12.18
N PHE A 393 -20.41 -32.38 -11.88
CA PHE A 393 -21.25 -31.22 -11.59
C PHE A 393 -21.23 -30.29 -12.79
N HIS A 394 -22.41 -29.85 -13.19
CA HIS A 394 -22.57 -28.97 -14.34
C HIS A 394 -22.91 -27.57 -13.86
N THR A 395 -22.58 -26.56 -14.67
CA THR A 395 -23.23 -25.26 -14.47
C THR A 395 -24.73 -25.45 -14.63
N LEU A 396 -25.55 -24.73 -13.85
CA LEU A 396 -27.01 -24.89 -13.87
C LEU A 396 -27.56 -24.82 -15.31
N GLU A 397 -27.09 -23.84 -16.07
CA GLU A 397 -27.44 -23.59 -17.47
C GLU A 397 -27.12 -24.78 -18.41
N TYR A 398 -26.06 -25.53 -18.14
CA TYR A 398 -25.72 -26.73 -18.92
C TYR A 398 -26.53 -27.97 -18.49
N GLY A 399 -27.01 -27.99 -17.24
CA GLY A 399 -27.77 -29.09 -16.66
C GLY A 399 -29.26 -29.13 -17.03
N GLU A 400 -29.84 -28.00 -17.47
CA GLU A 400 -31.30 -27.83 -17.67
C GLU A 400 -31.94 -28.83 -18.63
N THR A 401 -31.22 -29.28 -19.67
CA THR A 401 -31.75 -30.21 -20.66
C THR A 401 -31.42 -31.67 -20.38
N ASN A 402 -30.65 -31.97 -19.32
CA ASN A 402 -30.19 -33.31 -19.02
C ASN A 402 -31.15 -34.04 -18.07
N SER A 403 -31.37 -35.33 -18.31
CA SER A 403 -32.26 -36.19 -17.52
C SER A 403 -31.75 -36.51 -16.12
N THR A 404 -30.48 -36.22 -15.82
CA THR A 404 -29.88 -36.28 -14.47
C THR A 404 -29.04 -35.02 -14.23
N MET A 405 -29.26 -34.34 -13.11
CA MET A 405 -28.65 -33.05 -12.80
C MET A 405 -28.00 -33.08 -11.41
N ASN A 406 -26.68 -32.90 -11.38
CA ASN A 406 -25.91 -32.72 -10.14
C ASN A 406 -25.49 -31.24 -10.03
N SER A 407 -26.35 -30.44 -9.39
CA SER A 407 -26.10 -29.03 -9.07
C SER A 407 -26.78 -28.69 -7.74
N GLY A 408 -26.04 -28.10 -6.78
CA GLY A 408 -26.63 -27.61 -5.52
C GLY A 408 -25.84 -27.92 -4.24
N VAL A 409 -24.59 -27.49 -4.11
CA VAL A 409 -23.89 -27.50 -2.82
C VAL A 409 -24.01 -26.12 -2.16
N CYS A 410 -24.65 -26.07 -0.99
CA CYS A 410 -24.69 -24.94 -0.05
C CYS A 410 -24.25 -25.49 1.31
N ILE A 411 -23.36 -24.79 2.03
CA ILE A 411 -22.87 -25.21 3.35
C ILE A 411 -23.42 -24.25 4.42
N SER A 412 -24.19 -24.80 5.37
CA SER A 412 -24.75 -24.12 6.55
C SER A 412 -23.92 -24.50 7.78
N GLY A 413 -23.18 -23.57 8.36
CA GLY A 413 -22.39 -23.80 9.58
C GLY A 413 -23.22 -23.71 10.86
N VAL A 414 -23.20 -24.77 11.68
CA VAL A 414 -23.73 -24.76 13.06
C VAL A 414 -22.55 -24.90 14.02
N THR A 415 -22.41 -23.92 14.90
CA THR A 415 -21.37 -23.82 15.92
C THR A 415 -21.51 -24.92 16.97
N MET A 416 -20.46 -25.72 17.19
CA MET A 416 -20.30 -26.50 18.42
C MET A 416 -19.08 -25.98 19.17
N MET A 417 -19.33 -25.22 20.24
CA MET A 417 -18.38 -25.07 21.34
C MET A 417 -18.38 -26.37 22.15
N MET A 418 -17.23 -26.80 22.67
CA MET A 418 -17.07 -27.44 23.99
C MET A 418 -15.58 -27.62 24.33
N PRO A 419 -15.21 -27.72 25.62
CA PRO A 419 -14.24 -26.83 26.27
C PRO A 419 -13.03 -27.52 26.95
N ALA A 420 -12.08 -26.68 27.35
CA ALA A 420 -10.88 -26.89 28.21
C ALA A 420 -9.82 -27.88 27.71
#